data_AF-A0A820XMB4-F1
#
_entry.id   AF-A0A820XMB4-F1
#
_cell.length_a   1.000
_cell.length_b   1.000
_cell.length_c   1.000
_cell.angle_alpha   90.00
_cell.angle_beta   90.00
_cell.angle_gamma   90.00
#
_symmetry.space_group_name_H-M   'P 1'
#
loop_
_entity.id
_entity.type
_entity.pdbx_description
1 polymer ?
#
loop_
_entity_poly.entity_id
_entity_poly.type
_entity_poly.pdbx_seq_one_letter_code
_entity_poly.pdbx_strand_id
1 'polypeptide(L)'
;MIKFPSPHDRVLPHKIKVTFPDDGSARSDTLDRVIGSLVGLATGDALGASVEFRPHEYLRHHPVTDMQKGGTWGLSRGQWTDDTSMALCLASSLVTKRRFDPYDQMVRYKWWFKHGFLSSTGHCFDIGNATRRALDEFSRRQKLLKKAYRCRTEEEVDRLSLEQVKAVKEFSLNCSSVGVAGNGPLMRLA
;
A
#
# COMPACT_ATOMS: atom_id res chain seq x y z
N MET A 1 -20.18 4.98 -0.92
CA MET A 1 -19.35 3.74 -0.86
C MET A 1 -18.23 3.84 -1.88
N ILE A 2 -16.97 3.70 -1.43
CA ILE A 2 -15.80 3.80 -2.32
C ILE A 2 -15.75 2.59 -3.24
N LYS A 3 -15.58 2.83 -4.54
CA LYS A 3 -15.23 1.80 -5.53
C LYS A 3 -13.79 2.03 -5.93
N PHE A 4 -12.90 1.10 -5.56
CA PHE A 4 -11.51 1.16 -5.97
C PHE A 4 -11.38 0.79 -7.45
N PRO A 5 -10.55 1.53 -8.22
CA PRO A 5 -10.31 1.23 -9.63
C PRO A 5 -9.55 -0.10 -9.79
N SER A 6 -9.55 -0.64 -11.01
CA SER A 6 -8.62 -1.72 -11.37
C SER A 6 -7.18 -1.21 -11.33
N PRO A 7 -6.19 -2.01 -10.92
CA PRO A 7 -4.78 -1.61 -10.98
C PRO A 7 -4.33 -1.27 -12.41
N HIS A 8 -5.00 -1.78 -13.44
CA HIS A 8 -4.70 -1.49 -14.84
C HIS A 8 -5.25 -0.14 -15.32
N ASP A 9 -6.21 0.46 -14.60
CA ASP A 9 -6.80 1.75 -14.99
C ASP A 9 -5.85 2.94 -14.73
N ARG A 10 -4.81 2.73 -13.91
CA ARG A 10 -3.80 3.74 -13.54
C ARG A 10 -4.39 5.07 -13.04
N VAL A 11 -5.54 4.98 -12.37
CA VAL A 11 -6.19 6.14 -11.74
C VAL A 11 -5.41 6.53 -10.50
N LEU A 12 -4.92 7.78 -10.47
CA LEU A 12 -4.25 8.32 -9.30
C LEU A 12 -5.22 8.44 -8.11
N PRO A 13 -4.75 8.24 -6.86
CA PRO A 13 -5.58 8.29 -5.66
C PRO A 13 -6.49 9.53 -5.56
N HIS A 14 -5.94 10.72 -5.85
CA HIS A 14 -6.68 11.99 -5.77
C HIS A 14 -7.78 12.14 -6.85
N LYS A 15 -7.85 11.23 -7.82
CA LYS A 15 -8.90 11.17 -8.85
C LYS A 15 -9.99 10.15 -8.52
N ILE A 16 -9.84 9.36 -7.46
CA ILE A 16 -10.83 8.37 -7.04
C ILE A 16 -12.05 9.11 -6.47
N LYS A 17 -13.22 8.90 -7.07
CA LYS A 17 -14.47 9.48 -6.58
C LYS A 17 -14.91 8.79 -5.29
N VAL A 18 -15.04 9.56 -4.22
CA VAL A 18 -15.57 9.10 -2.94
C VAL A 18 -16.95 9.69 -2.72
N THR A 19 -17.93 8.84 -2.40
CA THR A 19 -19.26 9.24 -1.96
C THR A 19 -19.38 9.00 -0.47
N PHE A 20 -19.55 10.08 0.27
CA PHE A 20 -19.88 10.06 1.69
C PHE A 20 -21.41 10.08 1.82
N PRO A 21 -22.01 9.21 2.64
CA PRO A 21 -23.40 9.40 3.03
C PRO A 21 -23.49 10.71 3.80
N ASP A 22 -24.36 11.62 3.35
CA ASP A 22 -24.75 12.79 4.12
C ASP A 22 -25.90 12.36 5.03
N ASP A 23 -25.58 12.03 6.28
CA ASP A 23 -26.56 11.62 7.29
C ASP A 23 -26.93 12.75 8.24
N GLY A 24 -26.47 13.98 7.97
CA GLY A 24 -26.72 15.16 8.80
C GLY A 24 -26.13 15.08 10.22
N SER A 25 -25.35 14.03 10.54
CA SER A 25 -24.77 13.85 11.86
C SER A 25 -23.48 14.68 12.02
N ALA A 26 -23.32 15.30 13.19
CA ALA A 26 -22.06 15.93 13.55
C ALA A 26 -20.96 14.85 13.64
N ARG A 27 -19.79 15.11 13.04
CA ARG A 27 -18.64 14.19 13.16
C ARG A 27 -18.26 14.02 14.62
N SER A 28 -18.01 12.79 15.03
CA SER A 28 -17.53 12.50 16.38
C SER A 28 -16.03 12.80 16.52
N ASP A 29 -15.59 13.14 17.73
CA ASP A 29 -14.15 13.31 18.05
C ASP A 29 -13.34 12.06 17.66
N THR A 30 -13.91 10.86 17.84
CA THR A 30 -13.28 9.61 17.42
C THR A 30 -13.08 9.54 15.91
N LEU A 31 -14.07 9.93 15.11
CA LEU A 31 -13.95 9.94 13.65
C LEU A 31 -12.87 10.93 13.21
N ASP A 32 -12.82 12.11 13.81
CA ASP A 32 -11.81 13.11 13.50
C ASP A 32 -10.39 12.63 13.85
N ARG A 33 -10.20 11.91 14.96
CA ARG A 33 -8.92 11.28 15.30
C ARG A 33 -8.52 10.17 14.33
N VAL A 34 -9.47 9.38 13.84
CA VAL A 34 -9.21 8.33 12.84
C VAL A 34 -8.81 8.96 11.50
N ILE A 35 -9.54 9.97 11.05
CA ILE A 35 -9.20 10.72 9.84
C ILE A 35 -7.82 11.38 10.00
N GLY A 36 -7.60 12.06 11.14
CA GLY A 36 -6.35 12.73 11.48
C GLY A 36 -5.16 11.77 11.50
N SER A 37 -5.34 10.53 11.97
CA SER A 37 -4.28 9.51 11.94
C SER A 37 -3.87 9.13 10.51
N LEU A 38 -4.85 8.94 9.61
CA LEU A 38 -4.58 8.56 8.21
C LEU A 38 -4.03 9.73 7.38
N VAL A 39 -4.60 10.93 7.56
CA VAL A 39 -4.11 12.16 6.90
C VAL A 39 -2.73 12.54 7.45
N GLY A 40 -2.53 12.41 8.76
CA GLY A 40 -1.27 12.66 9.43
C GLY A 40 -0.15 11.72 8.96
N LEU A 41 -0.46 10.44 8.73
CA LEU A 41 0.47 9.49 8.09
C LEU A 41 0.92 10.01 6.72
N ALA A 42 -0.02 10.34 5.83
CA ALA A 42 0.31 10.83 4.49
C ALA A 42 1.02 12.18 4.47
N THR A 43 0.69 13.05 5.44
CA THR A 43 1.31 14.36 5.61
C THR A 43 2.76 14.21 6.10
N GLY A 44 2.99 13.36 7.11
CA GLY A 44 4.32 13.10 7.65
C GLY A 44 5.24 12.44 6.63
N ASP A 45 4.73 11.46 5.89
CA ASP A 45 5.39 10.81 4.76
C ASP A 45 5.84 11.86 3.72
N ALA A 46 4.91 12.65 3.17
CA ALA A 46 5.23 13.65 2.14
C ALA A 46 6.22 14.74 2.63
N LEU A 47 6.17 15.13 3.91
CA LEU A 47 7.15 16.06 4.50
C LEU A 47 8.54 15.42 4.57
N GLY A 48 8.62 14.19 5.11
CA GLY A 48 9.87 13.45 5.30
C GLY A 48 10.56 13.06 4.00
N ALA A 49 9.79 12.71 2.96
CA ALA A 49 10.30 12.27 1.67
C ALA A 49 11.25 13.28 1.00
N SER A 50 11.00 14.58 1.21
CA SER A 50 11.83 15.66 0.63
C SER A 50 13.26 15.68 1.16
N VAL A 51 13.49 15.10 2.35
CA VAL A 51 14.79 15.08 3.04
C VAL A 51 15.29 13.67 3.35
N GLU A 52 14.68 12.65 2.75
CA GLU A 52 15.10 11.27 2.88
C GLU A 52 16.59 11.10 2.51
N PHE A 53 17.31 10.27 3.28
CA PHE A 53 18.76 10.03 3.18
C PHE A 53 19.66 11.26 3.37
N ARG A 54 19.12 12.42 3.73
CA ARG A 54 19.93 13.58 4.12
C ARG A 54 20.54 13.36 5.50
N PRO A 55 21.81 13.74 5.71
CA PRO A 55 22.42 13.66 7.03
C PRO A 55 21.73 14.62 8.00
N HIS A 56 21.72 14.30 9.29
CA HIS A 56 21.10 15.15 10.31
C HIS A 56 21.65 16.59 10.31
N GLU A 57 22.95 16.77 10.02
CA GLU A 57 23.58 18.08 9.87
C GLU A 57 22.94 18.94 8.77
N TYR A 58 22.56 18.33 7.63
CA TYR A 58 21.86 19.03 6.55
C TYR A 58 20.57 19.68 7.04
N LEU A 59 19.80 18.97 7.89
CA LEU A 59 18.52 19.43 8.44
C LEU A 59 18.67 20.61 9.41
N ARG A 60 19.85 20.78 10.05
CA ARG A 60 20.11 21.93 10.90
C ARG A 60 20.18 23.23 10.10
N HIS A 61 20.71 23.15 8.89
CA HIS A 61 20.84 24.29 7.98
C HIS A 61 19.63 24.44 7.04
N HIS A 62 18.87 23.36 6.84
CA HIS A 62 17.71 23.30 5.94
C HIS A 62 16.51 22.66 6.66
N PRO A 63 15.93 23.32 7.68
CA PRO A 63 14.80 22.77 8.41
C PRO A 63 13.59 22.58 7.48
N VAL A 64 12.87 21.48 7.66
CA VAL A 64 11.60 21.22 6.96
C VAL A 64 10.51 22.07 7.62
N THR A 65 10.11 23.15 6.97
CA THR A 65 9.09 24.09 7.46
C THR A 65 7.77 24.05 6.68
N ASP A 66 7.77 23.40 5.51
CA ASP A 66 6.61 23.29 4.61
C ASP A 66 6.78 22.08 3.68
N MET A 67 5.75 21.76 2.90
CA MET A 67 5.77 20.77 1.82
C MET A 67 6.70 21.22 0.68
N GLN A 68 7.80 20.50 0.51
CA GLN A 68 8.81 20.80 -0.49
C GLN A 68 8.72 19.85 -1.69
N LYS A 69 9.20 20.32 -2.85
CA LYS A 69 9.44 19.46 -4.02
C LYS A 69 10.88 18.94 -3.96
N GLY A 70 11.18 17.85 -4.66
CA GLY A 70 12.52 17.29 -4.77
C GLY A 70 12.71 16.02 -3.95
N GLY A 71 13.74 15.99 -3.11
CA GLY A 71 14.17 14.76 -2.43
C GLY A 71 14.84 13.77 -3.38
N THR A 72 15.10 12.56 -2.88
CA THR A 72 15.75 11.45 -3.59
C THR A 72 15.05 11.12 -4.91
N TRP A 73 13.73 11.26 -4.95
CA TRP A 73 12.87 10.82 -6.04
C TRP A 73 12.33 11.96 -6.91
N GLY A 74 12.72 13.23 -6.65
CA GLY A 74 12.28 14.38 -7.45
C GLY A 74 10.77 14.65 -7.37
N LEU A 75 10.14 14.41 -6.21
CA LEU A 75 8.70 14.48 -5.99
C LEU A 75 8.14 15.89 -6.13
N SER A 76 6.88 15.99 -6.56
CA SER A 76 6.08 17.22 -6.45
C SER A 76 5.62 17.43 -5.01
N ARG A 77 5.31 18.68 -4.66
CA ARG A 77 4.80 19.02 -3.33
C ARG A 77 3.56 18.18 -2.97
N GLY A 78 3.59 17.55 -1.80
CA GLY A 78 2.49 16.73 -1.29
C GLY A 78 2.40 15.31 -1.87
N GLN A 79 3.34 14.89 -2.73
CA GLN A 79 3.47 13.49 -3.09
C GLN A 79 4.15 12.71 -1.96
N TRP A 80 3.49 11.65 -1.53
CA TRP A 80 3.90 10.69 -0.49
C TRP A 80 4.46 9.40 -1.12
N THR A 81 5.13 8.57 -0.34
CA THR A 81 5.93 7.43 -0.79
C THR A 81 5.21 6.08 -0.56
N ASP A 82 6.00 5.03 -0.32
CA ASP A 82 5.56 3.67 -0.04
C ASP A 82 4.75 3.57 1.28
N ASP A 83 5.08 4.34 2.32
CA ASP A 83 4.36 4.31 3.61
C ASP A 83 2.85 4.51 3.40
N THR A 84 2.49 5.59 2.70
CA THR A 84 1.08 5.88 2.39
C THR A 84 0.51 4.93 1.35
N SER A 85 1.29 4.54 0.33
CA SER A 85 0.84 3.59 -0.70
C SER A 85 0.40 2.26 -0.08
N MET A 86 1.21 1.73 0.84
CA MET A 86 0.95 0.47 1.53
C MET A 86 -0.20 0.61 2.54
N ALA A 87 -0.27 1.71 3.29
CA ALA A 87 -1.40 2.00 4.16
C ALA A 87 -2.74 2.03 3.39
N LEU A 88 -2.76 2.69 2.22
CA LEU A 88 -3.93 2.74 1.34
C LEU A 88 -4.27 1.37 0.75
N CYS A 89 -3.29 0.56 0.38
CA CYS A 89 -3.53 -0.82 -0.07
C CYS A 89 -4.19 -1.67 1.03
N LEU A 90 -3.71 -1.58 2.28
CA LEU A 90 -4.32 -2.27 3.42
C LEU A 90 -5.75 -1.78 3.67
N ALA A 91 -5.95 -0.46 3.73
CA ALA A 91 -7.28 0.14 3.90
C ALA A 91 -8.24 -0.30 2.78
N SER A 92 -7.75 -0.37 1.55
CA SER A 92 -8.50 -0.81 0.38
C SER A 92 -8.95 -2.28 0.48
N SER A 93 -8.09 -3.16 1.01
CA SER A 93 -8.44 -4.55 1.33
C SER A 93 -9.52 -4.63 2.41
N LEU A 94 -9.32 -3.93 3.54
CA LEU A 94 -10.26 -3.94 4.67
C LEU A 94 -11.65 -3.44 4.27
N VAL A 95 -11.72 -2.35 3.50
CA VAL A 95 -13.00 -1.79 3.01
C VAL A 95 -13.69 -2.76 2.05
N THR A 96 -12.94 -3.39 1.13
CA THR A 96 -13.50 -4.28 0.12
C THR A 96 -13.95 -5.62 0.72
N LYS A 97 -13.13 -6.21 1.60
CA LYS A 97 -13.38 -7.54 2.18
C LYS A 97 -14.24 -7.50 3.44
N ARG A 98 -14.40 -6.32 4.05
CA ARG A 98 -15.11 -6.14 5.34
C ARG A 98 -14.53 -6.99 6.48
N ARG A 99 -13.27 -7.39 6.34
CA ARG A 99 -12.47 -8.18 7.31
C ARG A 99 -11.00 -8.07 6.92
N PHE A 100 -10.14 -8.52 7.81
CA PHE A 100 -8.73 -8.73 7.48
C PHE A 100 -8.59 -9.96 6.56
N ASP A 101 -8.00 -9.77 5.38
CA ASP A 101 -7.70 -10.83 4.41
C ASP A 101 -6.23 -10.69 3.97
N PRO A 102 -5.31 -11.53 4.51
CA PRO A 102 -3.88 -11.40 4.24
C PRO A 102 -3.50 -11.73 2.80
N TYR A 103 -4.30 -12.53 2.08
CA TYR A 103 -4.05 -12.79 0.67
C TYR A 103 -4.40 -11.56 -0.17
N ASP A 104 -5.57 -10.97 0.04
CA ASP A 104 -6.00 -9.77 -0.69
C ASP A 104 -5.09 -8.56 -0.40
N GLN A 105 -4.60 -8.44 0.83
CA GLN A 105 -3.59 -7.43 1.17
C GLN A 105 -2.30 -7.63 0.35
N MET A 106 -1.75 -8.84 0.30
CA MET A 106 -0.56 -9.13 -0.50
C MET A 106 -0.79 -8.92 -2.00
N VAL A 107 -1.99 -9.23 -2.50
CA VAL A 107 -2.41 -8.91 -3.88
C VAL A 107 -2.39 -7.41 -4.13
N ARG A 108 -2.94 -6.58 -3.23
CA ARG A 108 -2.92 -5.11 -3.41
C ARG A 108 -1.53 -4.51 -3.31
N TYR A 109 -0.68 -5.04 -2.41
CA TYR A 109 0.73 -4.66 -2.37
C TYR A 109 1.45 -5.04 -3.68
N LYS A 110 1.15 -6.21 -4.24
CA LYS A 110 1.64 -6.61 -5.57
C LYS A 110 1.13 -5.66 -6.66
N TRP A 111 -0.13 -5.24 -6.62
CA TRP A 111 -0.67 -4.26 -7.57
C TRP A 111 0.02 -2.91 -7.47
N TRP A 112 0.31 -2.43 -6.26
CA TRP A 112 1.13 -1.23 -6.08
C TRP A 112 2.50 -1.43 -6.72
N PHE A 113 3.19 -2.51 -6.35
CA PHE A 113 4.53 -2.83 -6.83
C PHE A 113 4.63 -2.95 -8.36
N LYS A 114 3.67 -3.62 -9.01
CA LYS A 114 3.71 -3.89 -10.46
C LYS A 114 3.05 -2.79 -11.31
N HIS A 115 2.05 -2.09 -10.79
CA HIS A 115 1.19 -1.22 -11.59
C HIS A 115 1.02 0.19 -11.02
N GLY A 116 1.63 0.51 -9.88
CA GLY A 116 1.46 1.80 -9.23
C GLY A 116 0.06 2.00 -8.63
N PHE A 117 -0.65 0.90 -8.35
CA PHE A 117 -1.95 0.97 -7.68
C PHE A 117 -1.83 1.75 -6.37
N LEU A 118 -2.67 2.77 -6.22
CA LEU A 118 -2.66 3.69 -5.08
C LEU A 118 -1.29 4.31 -4.78
N SER A 119 -0.49 4.61 -5.81
CA SER A 119 0.71 5.45 -5.72
C SER A 119 0.38 6.92 -6.01
N SER A 120 1.06 7.86 -5.33
CA SER A 120 0.96 9.30 -5.58
C SER A 120 1.53 9.73 -6.95
N THR A 121 2.41 8.91 -7.54
CA THR A 121 3.09 9.16 -8.82
C THR A 121 2.59 8.28 -9.97
N GLY A 122 1.68 7.34 -9.68
CA GLY A 122 1.15 6.39 -10.66
C GLY A 122 2.07 5.22 -11.01
N HIS A 123 3.21 5.08 -10.33
CA HIS A 123 4.11 3.93 -10.40
C HIS A 123 4.68 3.61 -9.03
N CYS A 124 5.20 2.39 -8.82
CA CYS A 124 5.90 2.03 -7.60
C CYS A 124 7.29 2.68 -7.57
N PHE A 125 7.63 3.30 -6.44
CA PHE A 125 8.97 3.78 -6.12
C PHE A 125 9.19 3.62 -4.60
N ASP A 126 10.41 3.83 -4.13
CA ASP A 126 10.78 3.76 -2.71
C ASP A 126 10.49 2.44 -1.99
N ILE A 127 10.31 1.36 -2.74
CA ILE A 127 10.06 0.04 -2.17
C ILE A 127 11.31 -0.47 -1.44
N GLY A 128 11.15 -0.79 -0.16
CA GLY A 128 12.21 -1.34 0.67
C GLY A 128 12.63 -2.74 0.18
N ASN A 129 13.92 -3.04 0.28
CA ASN A 129 14.48 -4.30 -0.21
C ASN A 129 13.78 -5.55 0.34
N ALA A 130 13.41 -5.51 1.63
CA ALA A 130 12.68 -6.58 2.28
C ALA A 130 11.27 -6.79 1.71
N THR A 131 10.51 -5.70 1.54
CA THR A 131 9.17 -5.72 0.95
C THR A 131 9.20 -6.22 -0.48
N ARG A 132 10.13 -5.71 -1.30
CA ARG A 132 10.35 -6.17 -2.68
C ARG A 132 10.56 -7.68 -2.73
N ARG A 133 11.49 -8.20 -1.93
CA ARG A 133 11.78 -9.65 -1.87
C ARG A 133 10.55 -10.46 -1.47
N ALA A 134 9.77 -9.99 -0.50
CA ALA A 134 8.55 -10.66 -0.08
C ALA A 134 7.47 -10.68 -1.19
N LEU A 135 7.30 -9.59 -1.94
CA LEU A 135 6.34 -9.53 -3.05
C LEU A 135 6.78 -10.32 -4.27
N ASP A 136 8.08 -10.39 -4.55
CA ASP A 136 8.63 -11.26 -5.59
C ASP A 136 8.42 -12.73 -5.23
N GLU A 137 8.69 -13.13 -3.98
CA GLU A 137 8.45 -14.48 -3.50
C GLU A 137 6.96 -14.83 -3.51
N PHE A 138 6.09 -13.91 -3.08
CA PHE A 138 4.64 -14.07 -3.17
C PHE A 138 4.17 -14.32 -4.61
N SER A 139 4.64 -13.49 -5.56
CA SER A 139 4.31 -13.62 -6.98
C SER A 139 4.82 -14.96 -7.55
N ARG A 140 6.00 -15.42 -7.12
CA ARG A 140 6.54 -16.73 -7.48
C ARG A 140 5.65 -17.86 -6.95
N ARG A 141 5.22 -17.80 -5.69
CA ARG A 141 4.34 -18.81 -5.06
C ARG A 141 2.93 -18.82 -5.65
N GLN A 142 2.40 -17.69 -6.10
CA GLN A 142 1.11 -17.62 -6.78
C GLN A 142 1.05 -18.52 -8.03
N LYS A 143 2.19 -18.92 -8.63
CA LYS A 143 2.23 -19.93 -9.70
C LYS A 143 1.68 -21.30 -9.27
N LEU A 144 1.79 -21.66 -7.98
CA LEU A 144 1.18 -22.87 -7.43
C LEU A 144 -0.35 -22.77 -7.46
N LEU A 145 -0.90 -21.63 -7.04
CA LEU A 145 -2.34 -21.37 -7.08
C LEU A 145 -2.86 -21.36 -8.52
N LYS A 146 -2.12 -20.72 -9.44
CA LYS A 146 -2.44 -20.71 -10.87
C LYS A 146 -2.59 -22.12 -11.43
N LYS A 147 -1.65 -23.01 -11.10
CA LYS A 147 -1.69 -24.43 -11.51
C LYS A 147 -2.86 -25.18 -10.85
N ALA A 148 -3.04 -25.02 -9.54
CA ALA A 148 -4.06 -25.74 -8.76
C ALA A 148 -5.48 -25.43 -9.25
N TYR A 149 -5.77 -24.16 -9.56
CA TYR A 149 -7.09 -23.71 -10.00
C TYR A 149 -7.21 -23.52 -11.52
N ARG A 150 -6.18 -23.90 -12.29
CA ARG A 150 -6.13 -23.76 -13.76
C ARG A 150 -6.45 -22.34 -14.25
N CYS A 151 -6.03 -21.33 -13.48
CA CYS A 151 -6.21 -19.92 -13.84
C CYS A 151 -5.38 -19.60 -15.09
N ARG A 152 -5.97 -18.86 -16.02
CA ARG A 152 -5.37 -18.43 -17.29
C ARG A 152 -4.50 -17.19 -17.10
N THR A 153 -4.99 -16.23 -16.31
CA THR A 153 -4.35 -14.93 -16.11
C THR A 153 -3.90 -14.72 -14.66
N GLU A 154 -3.12 -13.67 -14.40
CA GLU A 154 -2.74 -13.32 -13.02
C GLU A 154 -3.92 -12.73 -12.23
N GLU A 155 -4.82 -12.01 -12.90
CA GLU A 155 -6.01 -11.42 -12.29
C GLU A 155 -6.99 -12.48 -11.80
N GLU A 156 -7.08 -13.62 -12.48
CA GLU A 156 -7.85 -14.77 -12.00
C GLU A 156 -7.25 -15.36 -10.70
N VAL A 157 -5.92 -15.42 -10.60
CA VAL A 157 -5.23 -15.87 -9.38
C VAL A 157 -5.47 -14.88 -8.24
N ASP A 158 -5.32 -13.59 -8.51
CA ASP A 158 -5.51 -12.51 -7.54
C ASP A 158 -6.93 -12.44 -6.96
N ARG A 159 -7.93 -12.99 -7.68
CA ARG A 159 -9.34 -13.04 -7.24
C ARG A 159 -9.68 -14.28 -6.42
N LEU A 160 -8.75 -15.22 -6.25
CA LEU A 160 -8.99 -16.39 -5.40
C LEU A 160 -9.32 -15.96 -3.97
N SER A 161 -10.29 -16.65 -3.37
CA SER A 161 -10.64 -16.45 -1.96
C SER A 161 -9.56 -17.01 -1.03
N LEU A 162 -9.48 -16.46 0.18
CA LEU A 162 -8.55 -16.97 1.21
C LEU A 162 -8.75 -18.47 1.49
N GLU A 163 -9.99 -18.98 1.44
CA GLU A 163 -10.28 -20.40 1.65
C GLU A 163 -9.73 -21.28 0.52
N GLN A 164 -9.86 -20.83 -0.74
CA GLN A 164 -9.24 -21.51 -1.87
C GLN A 164 -7.71 -21.51 -1.77
N VAL A 165 -7.13 -20.40 -1.32
CA VAL A 165 -5.69 -20.28 -1.11
C VAL A 165 -5.20 -21.24 -0.02
N LYS A 166 -5.91 -21.32 1.11
CA LYS A 166 -5.60 -22.24 2.22
C LYS A 166 -5.77 -23.72 1.86
N ALA A 167 -6.63 -24.04 0.90
CA ALA A 167 -6.82 -25.42 0.44
C ALA A 167 -5.59 -25.97 -0.30
N VAL A 168 -4.69 -25.12 -0.80
CA VAL A 168 -3.43 -25.52 -1.45
C VAL A 168 -2.33 -25.61 -0.40
N LYS A 169 -2.07 -26.82 0.12
CA LYS A 169 -1.17 -27.07 1.26
C LYS A 169 0.26 -26.57 1.05
N GLU A 170 0.73 -26.58 -0.20
CA GLU A 170 2.07 -26.15 -0.58
C GLU A 170 2.21 -24.62 -0.68
N PHE A 171 1.10 -23.88 -0.61
CA PHE A 171 1.12 -22.44 -0.65
C PHE A 171 1.21 -21.84 0.76
N SER A 172 2.17 -20.93 0.96
CA SER A 172 2.31 -20.16 2.20
C SER A 172 2.34 -18.67 1.91
N LEU A 173 1.55 -17.92 2.70
CA LEU A 173 1.51 -16.45 2.67
C LEU A 173 2.72 -15.81 3.35
N ASN A 174 3.42 -16.53 4.23
CA ASN A 174 4.61 -16.01 4.90
C ASN A 174 5.79 -15.98 3.91
N CYS A 175 5.97 -14.83 3.27
CA CYS A 175 6.97 -14.62 2.22
C CYS A 175 8.19 -13.81 2.70
N SER A 176 8.29 -13.52 4.00
CA SER A 176 9.43 -12.79 4.56
C SER A 176 10.39 -13.72 5.30
N SER A 177 11.62 -13.26 5.48
CA SER A 177 12.65 -13.98 6.23
C SER A 177 12.60 -13.58 7.70
N VAL A 178 12.92 -14.53 8.59
CA VAL A 178 12.99 -14.29 10.04
C VAL A 178 13.93 -13.11 10.34
N GLY A 179 13.49 -12.20 11.22
CA GLY A 179 14.28 -11.06 11.67
C GLY A 179 14.37 -9.89 10.69
N VAL A 180 13.66 -9.93 9.56
CA VAL A 180 13.65 -8.85 8.58
C VAL A 180 12.45 -7.92 8.83
N ALA A 181 12.72 -6.63 8.99
CA ALA A 181 11.70 -5.59 8.93
C ALA A 181 11.57 -5.09 7.49
N GLY A 182 10.33 -5.08 6.97
CA GLY A 182 9.96 -4.45 5.71
C GLY A 182 9.91 -2.93 5.80
N ASN A 183 9.10 -2.30 4.93
CA ASN A 183 8.70 -0.89 5.03
C ASN A 183 7.79 -0.68 6.28
N GLY A 184 8.39 -0.81 7.47
CA GLY A 184 7.72 -0.64 8.75
C GLY A 184 6.79 -1.80 9.17
N PRO A 185 5.91 -1.58 10.17
CA PRO A 185 5.04 -2.59 10.75
C PRO A 185 3.96 -3.11 9.77
N LEU A 186 3.70 -2.40 8.66
CA LEU A 186 2.68 -2.72 7.67
C LEU A 186 2.97 -4.00 6.87
N MET A 187 4.19 -4.55 6.99
CA MET A 187 4.62 -5.82 6.40
C MET A 187 4.87 -6.95 7.40
N ARG A 188 4.48 -6.80 8.68
CA ARG A 188 4.65 -7.86 9.71
C ARG A 188 3.63 -9.00 9.58
N LEU A 189 3.41 -9.51 8.37
CA LEU A 189 2.69 -10.78 8.16
C LEU A 189 3.66 -11.95 7.97
N ALA A 190 4.79 -11.89 8.66
CA ALA A 190 5.81 -12.93 8.66
C ALA A 190 6.25 -13.30 10.05
#